data_AF-A0A7C5H9D6-F1
#
_entry.id   AF-A0A7C5H9D6-F1
#
_cell.length_a   1.000
_cell.length_b   1.000
_cell.length_c   1.000
_cell.angle_alpha   90.00
_cell.angle_beta   90.00
_cell.angle_gamma   90.00
#
_symmetry.space_group_name_H-M   'P 1'
#
loop_
_entity.id
_entity.type
_entity.pdbx_description
1 polymer ?
#
loop_
_entity_poly.entity_id
_entity_poly.type
_entity_poly.pdbx_seq_one_letter_code
_entity_poly.pdbx_strand_id
1 'polypeptide(L)'
;MRKGFNNSLLPEEIKEALKLPSGAEYYKCALQVNPFDYLERNRRISHGLTEEEYNTQLIRKCCELEIDVIAITDHNHVGKIDRIREKAVNKDIIVLPGFEVSSSEGVHILCI
;
A
#
# COMPACT_ATOMS: atom_id res chain seq x y z
N MET A 1 -8.67 13.33 17.63
CA MET A 1 -10.11 13.61 17.47
C MET A 1 -10.32 15.12 17.51
N ARG A 2 -10.45 15.80 16.35
CA ARG A 2 -10.68 17.26 16.30
C ARG A 2 -12.08 17.54 16.85
N LYS A 3 -12.20 18.51 17.77
CA LYS A 3 -13.49 18.96 18.32
C LYS A 3 -14.43 19.31 17.15
N GLY A 4 -15.67 18.80 17.21
CA GLY A 4 -16.68 19.02 16.18
C GLY A 4 -16.88 20.51 15.92
N PHE A 5 -16.45 20.95 14.75
CA PHE A 5 -16.70 22.30 14.26
C PHE A 5 -18.20 22.42 13.97
N ASN A 6 -18.86 23.42 14.53
CA ASN A 6 -20.29 23.62 14.29
C ASN A 6 -20.51 24.33 12.95
N ASN A 7 -20.84 23.55 11.92
CA ASN A 7 -20.99 24.05 10.55
C ASN A 7 -22.14 25.07 10.35
N SER A 8 -23.04 25.24 11.33
CA SER A 8 -24.17 26.19 11.22
C SER A 8 -23.78 27.67 11.32
N LEU A 9 -22.60 27.96 11.86
CA LEU A 9 -22.07 29.33 12.00
C LEU A 9 -21.17 29.76 10.83
N LEU A 10 -20.98 28.90 9.82
CA LEU A 10 -20.15 29.22 8.67
C LEU A 10 -20.86 30.21 7.74
N PRO A 11 -20.14 31.17 7.12
CA PRO A 11 -20.64 31.96 6.00
C PRO A 11 -21.19 31.07 4.88
N GLU A 12 -22.16 31.58 4.13
CA GLU A 12 -22.85 30.79 3.10
C GLU A 12 -21.90 30.35 1.99
N GLU A 13 -20.90 31.17 1.66
CA GLU A 13 -19.87 30.87 0.69
C GLU A 13 -19.02 29.67 1.11
N ILE A 14 -18.73 29.52 2.41
CA ILE A 14 -18.00 28.37 2.94
C ILE A 14 -18.89 27.12 2.87
N LYS A 15 -20.19 27.23 3.16
CA LYS A 15 -21.12 26.09 3.02
C LYS A 15 -21.21 25.61 1.57
N GLU A 16 -21.28 26.53 0.61
CA GLU A 16 -21.25 26.19 -0.82
C GLU A 16 -19.91 25.55 -1.23
N ALA A 17 -18.79 26.09 -0.75
CA ALA A 17 -17.47 25.50 -1.01
C ALA A 17 -17.34 24.07 -0.45
N LEU A 18 -17.92 23.78 0.71
CA LEU A 18 -17.92 22.44 1.31
C LEU A 18 -18.78 21.41 0.55
N LYS A 19 -19.67 21.84 -0.36
CA LYS A 19 -20.39 20.93 -1.26
C LYS A 19 -19.54 20.50 -2.46
N LEU A 20 -18.46 21.22 -2.75
CA LEU A 20 -17.54 20.85 -3.81
C LEU A 20 -16.72 19.62 -3.37
N PRO A 21 -16.27 18.78 -4.31
CA PRO A 21 -15.36 17.68 -4.00
C PRO A 21 -14.13 18.20 -3.24
N SER A 22 -13.67 17.44 -2.26
CA SER A 22 -12.33 17.67 -1.71
C SER A 22 -11.36 17.52 -2.89
N GLY A 23 -10.73 18.62 -3.32
CA GLY A 23 -9.90 18.67 -4.53
C GLY A 23 -8.67 17.75 -4.52
N ALA A 24 -8.49 16.98 -3.45
CA ALA A 24 -7.54 15.89 -3.32
C ALA A 24 -8.12 14.81 -2.39
N GLU A 25 -7.65 13.57 -2.58
CA GLU A 25 -7.87 12.43 -1.69
C GLU A 25 -6.52 12.00 -1.11
N TYR A 26 -6.48 11.59 0.15
CA TYR A 26 -5.26 11.23 0.85
C TYR A 26 -5.25 9.74 1.11
N TYR A 27 -4.21 9.07 0.64
CA TYR A 27 -3.99 7.64 0.82
C TYR A 27 -2.77 7.40 1.70
N LYS A 28 -2.88 6.44 2.62
CA LYS A 28 -1.75 5.92 3.37
C LYS A 28 -1.12 4.77 2.59
N CYS A 29 0.15 4.92 2.21
CA CYS A 29 0.82 4.00 1.31
C CYS A 29 1.97 3.23 1.99
N ALA A 30 2.15 1.96 1.64
CA ALA A 30 3.37 1.20 1.87
C ALA A 30 4.00 0.82 0.51
N LEU A 31 4.97 1.61 0.06
CA LEU A 31 5.49 1.54 -1.31
C LEU A 31 6.72 0.64 -1.50
N GLN A 32 7.22 0.03 -0.42
CA GLN A 32 8.32 -0.94 -0.49
C GLN A 32 7.95 -2.21 0.27
N VAL A 33 7.17 -3.08 -0.37
CA VAL A 33 6.75 -4.37 0.19
C VAL A 33 7.34 -5.50 -0.62
N ASN A 34 8.06 -6.40 0.04
CA ASN A 34 8.64 -7.59 -0.60
C ASN A 34 7.59 -8.71 -0.74
N PRO A 35 7.65 -9.54 -1.80
CA PRO A 35 6.81 -10.73 -1.92
C PRO A 35 7.22 -11.82 -0.93
N PHE A 36 6.37 -12.85 -0.78
CA PHE A 36 6.58 -13.93 0.19
C PHE A 36 7.95 -14.63 0.04
N ASP A 37 8.39 -14.89 -1.19
CA ASP A 37 9.62 -15.65 -1.49
C ASP A 37 10.90 -14.82 -1.40
N TYR A 38 10.80 -13.52 -1.09
CA TYR A 38 11.95 -12.61 -1.05
C TYR A 38 13.06 -13.10 -0.12
N LEU A 39 12.72 -13.47 1.12
CA LEU A 39 13.72 -13.92 2.11
C LEU A 39 14.35 -15.25 1.71
N GLU A 40 13.57 -16.16 1.13
CA GLU A 40 14.08 -17.44 0.67
C GLU A 40 15.09 -17.24 -0.47
N ARG A 41 14.72 -16.42 -1.47
CA ARG A 41 15.57 -16.15 -2.63
C ARG A 41 16.83 -15.33 -2.31
N ASN A 42 16.71 -14.29 -1.48
CA ASN A 42 17.78 -13.31 -1.27
C ASN A 42 18.60 -13.55 0.00
N ARG A 43 18.08 -14.33 0.95
CA ARG A 43 18.71 -14.58 2.24
C ARG A 43 18.78 -16.06 2.64
N ARG A 44 18.16 -16.98 1.88
CA ARG A 44 18.05 -18.40 2.21
C ARG A 44 17.41 -18.66 3.58
N ILE A 45 16.50 -17.77 3.99
CA ILE A 45 15.75 -17.85 5.23
C ILE A 45 14.28 -18.07 4.88
N SER A 46 13.67 -19.11 5.44
CA SER A 46 12.23 -19.34 5.33
C SER A 46 11.52 -18.74 6.54
N HIS A 47 10.40 -18.05 6.29
CA HIS A 47 9.47 -17.64 7.35
C HIS A 47 8.42 -18.73 7.64
N GLY A 48 8.47 -19.89 6.96
CA GLY A 48 7.59 -21.03 7.21
C GLY A 48 6.13 -20.84 6.80
N LEU A 49 5.80 -19.80 6.02
CA LEU A 49 4.45 -19.57 5.52
C LEU A 49 4.39 -19.92 4.03
N THR A 50 3.25 -20.41 3.58
CA THR A 50 2.90 -20.46 2.17
C THR A 50 2.67 -19.04 1.62
N GLU A 51 2.69 -18.88 0.30
CA GLU A 51 2.31 -17.60 -0.34
C GLU A 51 0.89 -17.16 0.06
N GLU A 52 -0.03 -18.11 0.19
CA GLU A 52 -1.42 -17.88 0.58
C GLU A 52 -1.51 -17.30 1.99
N GLU A 53 -0.81 -17.91 2.95
CA GLU A 53 -0.78 -17.46 4.35
C GLU A 53 -0.07 -16.11 4.48
N TYR A 54 1.06 -15.93 3.80
CA TYR A 54 1.81 -14.67 3.79
C TYR A 54 0.94 -13.53 3.27
N ASN A 55 0.35 -13.68 2.08
CA ASN A 55 -0.47 -12.63 1.48
C ASN A 55 -1.72 -12.33 2.32
N THR A 56 -2.32 -13.35 2.94
CA THR A 56 -3.47 -13.16 3.86
C THR A 56 -3.06 -12.34 5.08
N GLN A 57 -1.91 -12.65 5.69
CA GLN A 57 -1.41 -11.90 6.84
C GLN A 57 -1.00 -10.47 6.47
N LEU A 58 -0.37 -10.28 5.30
CA LEU A 58 0.00 -8.97 4.78
C LEU A 58 -1.22 -8.08 4.56
N ILE A 59 -2.24 -8.57 3.86
CA ILE A 59 -3.49 -7.81 3.63
C ILE A 59 -4.20 -7.51 4.95
N ARG A 60 -4.27 -8.48 5.88
CA ARG A 60 -4.80 -8.23 7.22
C ARG A 60 -4.04 -7.11 7.93
N LYS A 61 -2.71 -7.09 7.81
CA LYS A 61 -1.88 -6.06 8.43
C LYS A 61 -2.09 -4.69 7.79
N CYS A 62 -2.29 -4.62 6.48
CA CYS A 62 -2.68 -3.40 5.79
C CYS A 62 -4.01 -2.85 6.33
N CYS A 63 -5.03 -3.69 6.50
CA CYS A 63 -6.30 -3.27 7.11
C CYS A 63 -6.12 -2.77 8.56
N GLU A 64 -5.36 -3.50 9.39
CA GLU A 64 -5.07 -3.10 10.78
C GLU A 64 -4.35 -1.75 10.88
N LEU A 65 -3.55 -1.41 9.87
CA LEU A 65 -2.76 -0.18 9.82
C LEU A 65 -3.42 0.92 8.98
N GLU A 66 -4.64 0.69 8.47
CA GLU A 66 -5.35 1.63 7.58
C GLU A 66 -4.49 2.03 6.38
N ILE A 67 -3.80 1.06 5.75
CA ILE A 67 -3.03 1.25 4.52
C ILE A 67 -3.97 1.04 3.33
N ASP A 68 -4.05 2.04 2.47
CA ASP A 68 -4.93 2.04 1.30
C ASP A 68 -4.20 1.56 0.03
N VAL A 69 -2.88 1.76 -0.05
CA VAL A 69 -2.08 1.42 -1.24
C VAL A 69 -0.80 0.70 -0.83
N ILE A 70 -0.49 -0.40 -1.52
CA ILE A 70 0.80 -1.07 -1.43
C ILE A 70 1.47 -1.20 -2.79
N ALA A 71 2.80 -1.21 -2.82
CA ALA A 71 3.57 -1.60 -4.01
C ALA A 71 4.45 -2.80 -3.70
N ILE A 72 4.29 -3.87 -4.48
CA ILE A 72 5.14 -5.06 -4.38
C ILE A 72 6.41 -4.77 -5.17
N THR A 73 7.57 -4.81 -4.51
CA THR A 73 8.85 -4.32 -5.03
C THR A 73 9.96 -5.34 -4.73
N ASP A 74 9.98 -6.44 -5.48
CA ASP A 74 11.10 -7.40 -5.40
C ASP A 74 12.34 -6.84 -6.10
N HIS A 75 13.52 -7.39 -5.79
CA HIS A 75 14.76 -7.00 -6.45
C HIS A 75 14.74 -7.38 -7.93
N ASN A 76 14.73 -6.37 -8.81
CA ASN A 76 14.78 -6.50 -10.26
C ASN A 76 13.68 -7.42 -10.86
N HIS A 77 12.53 -7.56 -10.20
CA HIS A 77 11.49 -8.52 -10.60
C HIS A 77 10.07 -8.06 -10.22
N VAL A 78 9.08 -8.39 -11.07
CA VAL A 78 7.65 -7.99 -10.89
C VAL A 78 6.70 -9.20 -10.86
N GLY A 79 7.21 -10.44 -10.94
CA GLY A 79 6.38 -11.61 -11.27
C GLY A 79 5.47 -12.16 -10.17
N LYS A 80 5.44 -11.60 -8.96
CA LYS A 80 4.73 -12.15 -7.79
C LYS A 80 3.62 -11.24 -7.25
N ILE A 81 2.84 -10.64 -8.14
CA ILE A 81 1.81 -9.67 -7.77
C ILE A 81 0.37 -10.18 -7.89
N ASP A 82 0.09 -11.12 -8.79
CA ASP A 82 -1.29 -11.47 -9.15
C ASP A 82 -2.09 -12.04 -7.96
N ARG A 83 -1.49 -12.98 -7.21
CA ARG A 83 -2.16 -13.61 -6.07
C ARG A 83 -2.48 -12.64 -4.94
N ILE A 84 -1.62 -11.66 -4.68
CA ILE A 84 -1.90 -10.66 -3.65
C ILE A 84 -2.94 -9.63 -4.13
N ARG A 85 -2.94 -9.29 -5.43
CA ARG A 85 -4.01 -8.49 -6.04
C ARG A 85 -5.37 -9.14 -5.88
N GLU A 86 -5.49 -10.42 -6.21
CA GLU A 86 -6.73 -11.20 -6.05
C GLU A 86 -7.25 -11.13 -4.60
N LYS A 87 -6.35 -11.21 -3.62
CA LYS A 87 -6.71 -11.09 -2.20
C LYS A 87 -7.11 -9.69 -1.76
N ALA A 88 -6.57 -8.65 -2.39
CA ALA A 88 -6.84 -7.27 -2.05
C ALA A 88 -8.18 -6.75 -2.60
N VAL A 89 -8.75 -7.40 -3.63
CA VAL A 89 -9.98 -6.95 -4.33
C VAL A 89 -11.13 -6.59 -3.38
N ASN A 90 -11.36 -7.38 -2.32
CA ASN A 90 -12.48 -7.18 -1.40
C ASN A 90 -12.12 -6.37 -0.14
N LYS A 91 -10.97 -5.69 -0.13
CA LYS A 91 -10.40 -5.03 1.06
C LYS A 91 -10.11 -3.55 0.86
N ASP A 92 -10.54 -2.98 -0.26
CA ASP A 92 -10.29 -1.57 -0.64
C ASP A 92 -8.79 -1.19 -0.61
N ILE A 93 -7.90 -2.17 -0.86
CA ILE A 93 -6.45 -1.96 -0.93
C ILE A 93 -6.00 -2.02 -2.39
N ILE A 94 -5.35 -0.95 -2.85
CA ILE A 94 -4.74 -0.88 -4.18
C ILE A 94 -3.37 -1.54 -4.15
N VAL A 95 -3.11 -2.48 -5.06
CA VAL A 95 -1.81 -3.17 -5.17
C VAL A 95 -1.13 -2.80 -6.49
N LEU A 96 -0.12 -1.94 -6.39
CA LEU A 96 0.69 -1.46 -7.51
C LEU A 96 1.81 -2.44 -7.86
N PRO A 97 2.12 -2.64 -9.16
CA PRO A 97 3.28 -3.38 -9.59
C PRO A 97 4.53 -2.54 -9.37
N GLY A 98 5.60 -3.14 -8.90
CA GLY A 98 6.88 -2.45 -8.81
C GLY A 98 8.05 -3.40 -8.67
N PHE A 99 9.24 -2.81 -8.63
CA PHE A 99 10.49 -3.50 -8.36
C PHE A 99 11.52 -2.52 -7.80
N GLU A 100 12.52 -3.07 -7.13
CA GLU A 100 13.67 -2.33 -6.65
C GLU A 100 14.88 -2.63 -7.55
N VAL A 101 15.42 -1.59 -8.19
CA VAL A 101 16.67 -1.67 -8.93
C VAL A 101 17.82 -1.28 -8.02
N SER A 102 18.80 -2.15 -7.90
CA SER A 102 20.06 -1.86 -7.21
C SER A 102 21.19 -1.67 -8.21
N SER A 103 21.99 -0.64 -7.97
CA SER A 103 23.21 -0.34 -8.73
C SER A 103 24.46 -0.87 -8.01
N SER A 104 25.55 -1.03 -8.75
CA SER A 104 26.87 -1.41 -8.21
C SER A 104 27.43 -0.39 -7.20
N GLU A 105 26.97 0.85 -7.29
CA GLU A 105 27.33 1.99 -6.46
C GLU A 105 26.57 2.00 -5.13
N GLY A 106 25.66 1.04 -4.90
CA GLY A 106 24.86 0.94 -3.69
C GLY A 106 23.63 1.85 -3.67
N VAL A 107 23.26 2.44 -4.81
CA VAL A 107 21.98 3.18 -4.95
C VAL A 107 20.86 2.21 -5.28
N HIS A 108 19.75 2.34 -4.54
CA HIS A 108 18.53 1.55 -4.70
C HIS A 108 17.37 2.46 -5.11
N ILE A 109 16.65 2.09 -6.16
CA ILE A 109 15.55 2.88 -6.75
C ILE A 109 14.29 2.02 -6.81
N LEU A 110 13.18 2.53 -6.28
CA LEU A 110 11.87 1.93 -6.46
C LEU A 110 11.26 2.40 -7.78
N CYS A 111 10.81 1.46 -8.60
CA CYS A 111 10.07 1.69 -9.82
C CYS A 111 8.64 1.15 -9.64
N ILE A 112 7.63 2.04 -9.68
CA ILE A 112 6.21 1.76 -9.39
C ILE A 112 5.36 2.45 -10.46
#